data_AF-A0A0D7AU05-F1
#
_entry.id   AF-A0A0D7AU05-F1
#
_cell.length_a   1.000
_cell.length_b   1.000
_cell.length_c   1.000
_cell.angle_alpha   90.00
_cell.angle_beta   90.00
_cell.angle_gamma   90.00
#
_symmetry.space_group_name_H-M   'P 1'
#
loop_
_entity.id
_entity.type
_entity.pdbx_description
1 polymer ?
#
loop_
_entity_poly.entity_id
_entity_poly.type
_entity_poly.pdbx_seq_one_letter_code
_entity_poly.pdbx_strand_id
1 'polypeptide(L)'
;MACRFLISLGILDFPLFSLSASGSRVRLFCAWAETPELKHTVRGDFQLDKIQSRIFIADANCPEWDISKPRDAIRLGLFLQHLRTTHRDRLEKKFDEVKKEVAESWKNKDSWMPRERALREWKMSQQKDSAEYKEWMRKATEAWPEFSGLQAQVEQAQGAVDEAKAVLGMVDDNVDYSR
;
A
#
# COMPACT_ATOMS: atom_id res chain seq x y z
N MET A 1 5.47 2.25 -2.47
CA MET A 1 5.98 3.52 -3.05
C MET A 1 5.72 4.71 -2.15
N ALA A 2 4.47 4.99 -1.76
CA ALA A 2 4.13 6.13 -0.90
C ALA A 2 4.90 6.15 0.45
N CYS A 3 5.04 5.00 1.15
CA CYS A 3 5.82 4.96 2.39
C CYS A 3 7.29 5.35 2.18
N ARG A 4 7.92 4.88 1.09
CA ARG A 4 9.32 5.22 0.78
C ARG A 4 9.50 6.70 0.49
N PHE A 5 8.52 7.33 -0.17
CA PHE A 5 8.52 8.76 -0.37
C PHE A 5 8.45 9.51 0.96
N LEU A 6 7.52 9.15 1.87
CA LEU A 6 7.45 9.78 3.20
C LEU A 6 8.74 9.56 4.02
N ILE A 7 9.31 8.37 3.99
CA ILE A 7 10.62 8.08 4.60
C ILE A 7 11.71 9.03 4.07
N SER A 8 11.74 9.31 2.76
CA SER A 8 12.73 10.22 2.16
C SER A 8 12.59 11.69 2.60
N LEU A 9 11.44 12.03 3.15
CA LEU A 9 11.14 13.32 3.75
C LEU A 9 11.33 13.33 5.27
N GLY A 10 11.77 12.21 5.86
CA GLY A 10 11.88 12.05 7.31
C GLY A 10 10.55 11.80 8.02
N ILE A 11 9.46 11.54 7.27
CA ILE A 11 8.14 11.26 7.84
C ILE A 11 8.02 9.75 8.07
N LEU A 12 8.10 9.35 9.34
CA LEU A 12 7.96 7.97 9.84
C LEU A 12 6.74 7.85 10.76
N ASP A 13 6.35 6.62 11.09
CA ASP A 13 5.22 6.26 11.96
C ASP A 13 3.88 6.88 11.54
N PHE A 14 3.74 7.14 10.23
CA PHE A 14 2.54 7.72 9.66
C PHE A 14 1.78 6.67 8.84
N PRO A 15 0.52 6.34 9.18
CA PRO A 15 -0.25 5.38 8.42
C PRO A 15 -0.63 5.98 7.07
N LEU A 16 -0.48 5.19 6.02
CA LEU A 16 -0.87 5.51 4.66
C LEU A 16 -1.97 4.55 4.24
N PHE A 17 -3.10 5.11 3.86
CA PHE A 17 -4.26 4.36 3.41
C PHE A 17 -4.31 4.33 1.88
N SER A 18 -4.56 3.17 1.32
CA SER A 18 -4.81 3.01 -0.12
C SER A 18 -6.04 2.14 -0.36
N LEU A 19 -6.80 2.47 -1.38
CA LEU A 19 -7.95 1.69 -1.81
C LEU A 19 -7.60 0.89 -3.06
N SER A 20 -8.00 -0.38 -3.09
CA SER A 20 -8.07 -1.17 -4.32
C SER A 20 -9.53 -1.46 -4.63
N ALA A 21 -9.94 -1.22 -5.87
CA ALA A 21 -11.29 -1.50 -6.31
C ALA A 21 -11.27 -2.55 -7.43
N SER A 22 -12.15 -3.54 -7.34
CA SER A 22 -12.41 -4.52 -8.40
C SER A 22 -13.93 -4.67 -8.55
N GLY A 23 -14.47 -4.16 -9.66
CA GLY A 23 -15.91 -4.00 -9.84
C GLY A 23 -16.52 -3.10 -8.76
N SER A 24 -17.57 -3.59 -8.08
CA SER A 24 -18.23 -2.90 -6.96
C SER A 24 -17.55 -3.15 -5.60
N ARG A 25 -16.47 -3.93 -5.54
CA ARG A 25 -15.80 -4.25 -4.27
C ARG A 25 -14.59 -3.35 -4.07
N VAL A 26 -14.49 -2.75 -2.90
CA VAL A 26 -13.41 -1.84 -2.50
C VAL A 26 -12.74 -2.41 -1.26
N ARG A 27 -11.41 -2.57 -1.29
CA ARG A 27 -10.58 -3.02 -0.17
C ARG A 27 -9.67 -1.90 0.33
N LEU A 28 -9.56 -1.75 1.64
CA LEU A 28 -8.63 -0.82 2.29
C LEU A 28 -7.34 -1.51 2.70
N PHE A 29 -6.21 -0.97 2.22
CA PHE A 29 -4.89 -1.32 2.72
C PHE A 29 -4.36 -0.18 3.56
N CYS A 30 -3.67 -0.52 4.65
CA CYS A 30 -2.93 0.44 5.46
C CYS A 30 -1.47 0.02 5.48
N ALA A 31 -0.58 0.97 5.22
CA ALA A 31 0.86 0.74 5.29
C ALA A 31 1.53 1.85 6.10
N TRP A 32 2.57 1.54 6.85
CA TRP A 32 3.37 2.55 7.53
C TRP A 32 4.83 2.11 7.57
N ALA A 33 5.72 3.08 7.79
CA ALA A 33 7.12 2.82 8.04
C ALA A 33 7.40 3.08 9.51
N GLU A 34 7.92 2.09 10.21
CA GLU A 34 8.26 2.23 11.63
C GLU A 34 9.57 3.02 11.80
N THR A 35 9.62 3.88 12.82
CA THR A 35 10.87 4.52 13.23
C THR A 35 11.85 3.45 13.73
N PRO A 36 13.06 3.35 13.14
CA PRO A 36 14.03 2.36 13.58
C PRO A 36 14.39 2.55 15.06
N GLU A 37 14.27 1.48 15.85
CA GLU A 37 14.70 1.51 17.25
C GLU A 37 16.21 1.78 17.33
N LEU A 38 16.59 2.93 17.90
CA LEU A 38 17.98 3.29 18.24
C LEU A 38 18.45 2.48 19.45
N LYS A 39 18.53 1.15 19.33
CA LYS A 39 19.15 0.29 20.35
C LYS A 39 20.55 -0.08 19.86
N HIS A 40 21.54 0.47 20.56
CA HIS A 40 23.00 0.33 20.44
C HIS A 40 23.75 1.49 19.75
N THR A 41 24.05 2.49 20.58
CA THR A 41 25.30 3.25 20.56
C THR A 41 26.51 2.33 20.44
N VAL A 42 27.15 2.31 19.26
CA VAL A 42 28.59 2.06 19.14
C VAL A 42 29.14 3.16 18.24
N ARG A 43 30.16 3.87 18.73
CA ARG A 43 30.93 4.87 17.98
C ARG A 43 31.35 4.30 16.63
N GLY A 44 30.85 4.89 15.56
CA GLY A 44 31.18 4.56 14.18
C GLY A 44 30.03 5.05 13.32
N ASP A 45 30.33 5.76 12.24
CA ASP A 45 29.35 6.30 11.29
C ASP A 45 28.13 5.39 11.14
N PHE A 46 26.99 5.86 11.64
CA PHE A 46 25.72 5.19 11.38
C PHE A 46 25.47 5.29 9.87
N GLN A 47 25.81 4.24 9.13
CA GLN A 47 25.31 4.01 7.79
C GLN A 47 23.80 3.73 7.88
N LEU A 48 23.05 4.83 7.98
CA LEU A 48 21.61 4.95 7.76
C LEU A 48 21.15 4.35 6.40
N ASP A 49 22.11 3.96 5.55
CA ASP A 49 21.96 3.27 4.27
C ASP A 49 21.44 1.82 4.39
N LYS A 50 21.57 1.19 5.57
CA LYS A 50 21.09 -0.18 5.83
C LYS A 50 19.84 -0.27 6.70
N ILE A 51 19.20 0.85 7.03
CA ILE A 51 17.86 0.79 7.59
C ILE A 51 16.92 0.42 6.45
N GLN A 52 16.80 -0.89 6.23
CA GLN A 52 15.65 -1.48 5.56
C GLN A 52 14.44 -1.01 6.37
N SER A 53 13.89 0.16 6.01
CA SER A 53 12.76 0.74 6.73
C SER A 53 11.71 -0.36 6.77
N ARG A 54 11.36 -0.80 7.97
CA ARG A 54 10.36 -1.85 8.15
C ARG A 54 9.03 -1.25 7.71
N ILE A 55 8.71 -1.45 6.44
CA ILE A 55 7.42 -1.07 5.88
C ILE A 55 6.48 -2.19 6.23
N PHE A 56 5.54 -1.89 7.12
CA PHE A 56 4.46 -2.78 7.45
C PHE A 56 3.30 -2.49 6.51
N ILE A 57 2.67 -3.55 6.02
CA ILE A 57 1.43 -3.48 5.28
C ILE A 57 0.45 -4.36 6.06
N ALA A 58 -0.61 -3.75 6.57
CA ALA A 58 -1.74 -4.47 7.11
C ALA A 58 -2.64 -4.88 5.94
N ASP A 59 -2.46 -6.13 5.48
CA ASP A 59 -3.24 -6.78 4.44
C ASP A 59 -4.21 -7.84 5.02
N ALA A 60 -3.81 -8.50 6.12
CA ALA A 60 -4.64 -9.41 6.87
C ALA A 60 -5.85 -8.68 7.48
N ASN A 61 -7.07 -9.11 7.14
CA ASN A 61 -8.35 -8.52 7.56
C ASN A 61 -8.58 -7.08 7.05
N CYS A 62 -8.14 -6.77 5.83
CA CYS A 62 -8.48 -5.50 5.20
C CYS A 62 -10.01 -5.31 5.14
N PRO A 63 -10.54 -4.16 5.60
CA PRO A 63 -11.94 -3.84 5.41
C PRO A 63 -12.31 -3.88 3.93
N GLU A 64 -13.36 -4.64 3.62
CA GLU A 64 -13.95 -4.71 2.28
C GLU A 64 -15.36 -4.10 2.33
N TRP A 65 -15.66 -3.24 1.34
CA TRP A 65 -16.99 -2.66 1.15
C TRP A 65 -17.48 -3.01 -0.25
N ASP A 66 -18.76 -3.36 -0.35
CA ASP A 66 -19.45 -3.50 -1.63
C ASP A 66 -20.25 -2.22 -1.92
N ILE A 67 -19.73 -1.36 -2.80
CA ILE A 67 -20.34 -0.07 -3.12
C ILE A 67 -21.65 -0.20 -3.90
N SER A 68 -22.03 -1.41 -4.35
CA SER A 68 -23.37 -1.67 -4.87
C SER A 68 -24.44 -1.61 -3.75
N LYS A 69 -24.02 -1.82 -2.49
CA LYS A 69 -24.89 -1.76 -1.31
C LYS A 69 -24.83 -0.34 -0.71
N PRO A 70 -25.96 0.39 -0.63
CA PRO A 70 -25.98 1.76 -0.11
C PRO A 70 -25.37 1.90 1.29
N ARG A 71 -25.57 0.92 2.17
CA ARG A 71 -25.01 0.92 3.53
C ARG A 71 -23.48 0.93 3.53
N ASP A 72 -22.86 0.10 2.68
CA ASP A 72 -21.41 -0.01 2.63
C ASP A 72 -20.79 1.17 1.87
N ALA A 73 -21.48 1.70 0.86
CA ALA A 73 -21.11 2.96 0.21
C ALA A 73 -21.10 4.13 1.21
N ILE A 74 -22.11 4.25 2.08
CA ILE A 74 -22.16 5.27 3.12
C ILE A 74 -21.01 5.09 4.13
N ARG A 75 -20.74 3.86 4.57
CA ARG A 75 -19.64 3.57 5.50
C ARG A 75 -18.27 3.93 4.90
N LEU A 76 -18.03 3.56 3.65
CA LEU A 76 -16.82 3.96 2.92
C LEU A 76 -16.73 5.49 2.83
N GLY A 77 -17.84 6.16 2.50
CA GLY A 77 -17.91 7.63 2.44
C GLY A 77 -17.56 8.30 3.77
N LEU A 78 -18.10 7.80 4.89
CA LEU A 78 -17.80 8.29 6.23
C LEU A 78 -16.32 8.08 6.59
N PHE A 79 -15.76 6.91 6.24
CA PHE A 79 -14.33 6.64 6.44
C PHE A 79 -13.45 7.62 5.63
N LEU A 80 -13.77 7.84 4.35
CA LEU A 80 -13.07 8.80 3.50
C LEU A 80 -13.17 10.23 4.03
N GLN A 81 -14.33 10.62 4.55
CA GLN A 81 -14.51 11.92 5.19
C GLN A 81 -13.68 12.05 6.48
N HIS A 82 -13.60 10.99 7.28
CA HIS A 82 -12.74 10.95 8.46
C HIS A 82 -11.25 11.07 8.09
N LEU A 83 -10.80 10.36 7.04
CA LEU A 83 -9.44 10.54 6.51
C LEU A 83 -9.21 11.99 6.06
N ARG A 84 -10.13 12.56 5.29
CA ARG A 84 -9.98 13.94 4.80
C ARG A 84 -9.90 14.98 5.91
N THR A 85 -10.62 14.79 7.01
CA THR A 85 -10.69 15.79 8.09
C THR A 85 -9.62 15.56 9.14
N THR A 86 -9.44 14.33 9.62
CA THR A 86 -8.53 14.05 10.75
C THR A 86 -7.14 13.66 10.26
N HIS A 87 -7.06 12.86 9.20
CA HIS A 87 -5.79 12.33 8.72
C HIS A 87 -5.02 13.38 7.92
N ARG A 88 -5.73 14.21 7.14
CA ARG A 88 -5.14 15.36 6.43
C ARG A 88 -4.41 16.30 7.39
N ASP A 89 -5.07 16.78 8.44
CA ASP A 89 -4.50 17.79 9.33
C ASP A 89 -3.25 17.24 10.05
N ARG A 90 -3.26 15.95 10.41
CA ARG A 90 -2.09 15.26 10.96
C ARG A 90 -0.95 15.15 9.95
N LEU A 91 -1.26 14.84 8.68
CA LEU A 91 -0.27 14.77 7.61
C LEU A 91 0.32 16.14 7.32
N GLU A 92 -0.51 17.17 7.23
CA GLU A 92 -0.11 18.55 6.98
C GLU A 92 0.85 19.04 8.07
N LYS A 93 0.52 18.77 9.35
CA LYS A 93 1.42 19.05 10.47
C LYS A 93 2.77 18.33 10.33
N LYS A 94 2.78 17.06 9.92
CA LYS A 94 4.03 16.30 9.70
C LYS A 94 4.85 16.87 8.56
N PHE A 95 4.21 17.32 7.48
CA PHE A 95 4.89 18.01 6.40
C PHE A 95 5.49 19.34 6.85
N ASP A 96 4.76 20.13 7.65
CA ASP A 96 5.26 21.39 8.17
C ASP A 96 6.45 21.21 9.13
N GLU A 97 6.46 20.12 9.93
CA GLU A 97 7.59 19.74 10.79
C GLU A 97 8.88 19.53 9.97
N VAL A 98 8.79 18.87 8.82
CA VAL A 98 9.98 18.55 7.98
C VAL A 98 10.25 19.58 6.89
N LYS A 99 9.34 20.53 6.65
CA LYS A 99 9.37 21.46 5.51
C LYS A 99 10.65 22.26 5.39
N LYS A 100 11.16 22.77 6.51
CA LYS A 100 12.38 23.60 6.53
C LYS A 100 13.62 22.77 6.17
N GLU A 101 13.78 21.62 6.84
CA GLU A 101 14.89 20.68 6.60
C GLU A 101 14.87 20.18 5.14
N VAL A 102 13.69 19.79 4.65
CA VAL A 102 13.51 19.36 3.27
C VAL A 102 13.86 20.51 2.31
N ALA A 103 13.33 21.72 2.51
CA ALA A 103 13.61 22.87 1.64
C ALA A 103 15.10 23.27 1.63
N GLU A 104 15.79 23.19 2.76
CA GLU A 104 17.23 23.42 2.85
C GLU A 104 18.02 22.33 2.14
N SER A 105 17.65 21.06 2.33
CA SER A 105 18.28 19.96 1.62
C SER A 105 18.10 20.08 0.09
N TRP A 106 16.95 20.56 -0.41
CA TRP A 106 16.73 20.75 -1.86
C TRP A 106 17.66 21.79 -2.50
N LYS A 107 18.16 22.75 -1.73
CA LYS A 107 19.13 23.75 -2.20
C LYS A 107 20.53 23.16 -2.32
N ASN A 108 20.86 22.14 -1.52
CA ASN A 108 22.17 21.52 -1.45
C ASN A 108 22.11 20.07 -1.97
N LYS A 109 21.91 19.90 -3.28
CA LYS A 109 21.79 18.57 -3.91
C LYS A 109 23.04 17.70 -3.73
N ASP A 110 24.19 18.32 -3.57
CA ASP A 110 25.47 17.63 -3.36
C ASP A 110 25.56 17.01 -1.96
N SER A 111 24.81 17.52 -0.99
CA SER A 111 24.74 16.98 0.37
C SER A 111 23.64 15.92 0.53
N TRP A 112 22.95 15.54 -0.54
CA TRP A 112 21.97 14.45 -0.48
C TRP A 112 22.67 13.13 -0.23
N MET A 113 22.15 12.37 0.74
CA MET A 113 22.55 10.98 0.89
C MET A 113 22.15 10.20 -0.37
N PRO A 114 22.90 9.14 -0.76
CA PRO A 114 22.58 8.35 -1.96
C PRO A 114 21.12 7.89 -2.04
N ARG A 115 20.50 7.57 -0.90
CA ARG A 115 19.07 7.21 -0.80
C ARG A 115 18.10 8.36 -1.10
N GLU A 116 18.41 9.57 -0.64
CA GLU A 116 17.57 10.75 -0.83
C GLU A 116 17.63 11.15 -2.28
N ARG A 117 18.82 11.08 -2.88
CA ARG A 117 19.03 11.23 -4.31
C ARG A 117 18.22 10.18 -5.07
N ALA A 118 18.36 8.90 -4.74
CA ALA A 118 17.62 7.83 -5.40
C ALA A 118 16.09 7.99 -5.32
N LEU A 119 15.53 8.42 -4.19
CA LEU A 119 14.08 8.57 -3.98
C LEU A 119 13.51 9.91 -4.49
N ARG A 120 14.28 11.01 -4.42
CA ARG A 120 13.85 12.36 -4.84
C ARG A 120 14.10 12.60 -6.32
N GLU A 121 15.13 11.98 -6.89
CA GLU A 121 15.33 11.95 -8.34
C GLU A 121 14.50 10.85 -9.00
N TRP A 122 13.98 9.88 -8.22
CA TRP A 122 13.09 8.85 -8.75
C TRP A 122 11.82 9.46 -9.32
N LYS A 123 11.77 9.58 -10.65
CA LYS A 123 10.52 9.79 -11.38
C LYS A 123 9.89 8.44 -11.67
N MET A 124 8.57 8.32 -11.52
CA MET A 124 7.80 7.12 -11.92
C MET A 124 8.11 6.70 -13.37
N SER A 125 8.44 7.64 -14.26
CA SER A 125 8.88 7.35 -15.64
C SER A 125 10.19 6.55 -15.71
N GLN A 126 11.10 6.73 -14.75
CA GLN A 126 12.41 6.08 -14.70
C GLN A 126 12.37 4.69 -14.03
N GLN A 127 11.26 4.32 -13.36
CA GLN A 127 11.10 2.96 -12.84
C GLN A 127 11.07 1.93 -13.95
N LYS A 128 10.49 2.23 -15.10
CA LYS A 128 10.44 1.30 -16.25
C LYS A 128 11.82 1.02 -16.85
N ASP A 129 12.75 1.94 -16.65
CA ASP A 129 14.09 1.85 -17.21
C ASP A 129 15.10 1.15 -16.29
N SER A 130 14.76 0.96 -15.00
CA SER A 130 15.66 0.34 -14.03
C SER A 130 15.88 -1.14 -14.33
N ALA A 131 17.10 -1.62 -14.09
CA ALA A 131 17.45 -3.03 -14.32
C ALA A 131 16.61 -3.99 -13.45
N GLU A 132 16.32 -3.59 -12.22
CA GLU A 132 15.49 -4.35 -11.27
C GLU A 132 14.05 -4.49 -11.75
N TYR A 133 13.46 -3.42 -12.31
CA TYR A 133 12.11 -3.46 -12.86
C TYR A 133 12.05 -4.31 -14.13
N LYS A 134 13.08 -4.23 -15.00
CA LYS A 134 13.17 -5.07 -16.20
C LYS A 134 13.30 -6.54 -15.84
N GLU A 135 14.09 -6.88 -14.84
CA GLU A 135 14.25 -8.25 -14.35
C GLU A 135 12.98 -8.77 -13.67
N TRP A 136 12.31 -7.92 -12.88
CA TRP A 136 11.01 -8.26 -12.29
C TRP A 136 9.93 -8.46 -13.38
N MET A 137 9.86 -7.58 -14.37
CA MET A 137 8.95 -7.71 -15.51
C MET A 137 9.23 -8.97 -16.33
N ARG A 138 10.50 -9.32 -16.53
CA ARG A 138 10.89 -10.56 -17.20
C ARG A 138 10.35 -11.79 -16.46
N LYS A 139 10.61 -11.88 -15.15
CA LYS A 139 10.09 -12.97 -14.31
C LYS A 139 8.56 -13.01 -14.27
N ALA A 140 7.92 -11.85 -14.19
CA ALA A 140 6.46 -11.76 -14.22
C ALA A 140 5.88 -12.22 -15.56
N THR A 141 6.54 -11.88 -16.68
CA THR A 141 6.13 -12.31 -18.03
C THR A 141 6.33 -13.81 -18.22
N GLU A 142 7.42 -14.37 -17.69
CA GLU A 142 7.70 -15.82 -17.71
C GLU A 142 6.69 -16.60 -16.87
N ALA A 143 6.27 -16.07 -15.71
CA ALA A 143 5.29 -16.70 -14.82
C ALA A 143 3.82 -16.45 -15.24
N TRP A 144 3.57 -15.47 -16.12
CA TRP A 144 2.22 -15.06 -16.53
C TRP A 144 1.38 -16.19 -17.14
N PRO A 145 1.92 -17.06 -18.03
CA PRO A 145 1.14 -18.15 -18.62
C PRO A 145 0.67 -19.14 -17.56
N GLU A 146 1.53 -19.49 -16.61
CA GLU A 146 1.21 -20.42 -15.53
C GLU A 146 0.15 -19.84 -14.59
N PHE A 147 0.30 -18.56 -14.22
CA PHE A 147 -0.70 -17.85 -13.41
C PHE A 147 -2.05 -17.74 -14.14
N SER A 148 -2.05 -17.39 -15.43
CA SER A 148 -3.28 -17.28 -16.23
C SER A 148 -3.99 -18.62 -16.39
N GLY A 149 -3.24 -19.72 -16.55
CA GLY A 149 -3.78 -21.07 -16.59
C GLY A 149 -4.42 -21.49 -15.27
N LEU A 150 -3.77 -21.20 -14.14
CA LEU A 150 -4.33 -21.45 -12.80
C LEU A 150 -5.56 -20.58 -12.54
N GLN A 151 -5.54 -19.32 -12.95
CA GLN A 151 -6.70 -18.43 -12.81
C GLN A 151 -7.90 -18.92 -13.61
N ALA A 152 -7.69 -19.36 -14.86
CA ALA A 152 -8.74 -19.96 -15.68
C ALA A 152 -9.31 -21.25 -15.06
N GLN A 153 -8.47 -22.07 -14.42
CA GLN A 153 -8.91 -23.26 -13.70
C GLN A 153 -9.74 -22.90 -12.45
N VAL A 154 -9.35 -21.87 -11.71
CA VAL A 154 -10.10 -21.38 -10.54
C VAL A 154 -11.45 -20.82 -10.97
N GLU A 155 -11.51 -20.04 -12.06
CA GLU A 155 -12.76 -19.50 -12.60
C GLU A 155 -13.70 -20.62 -13.09
N GLN A 156 -13.16 -21.64 -13.78
CA GLN A 156 -13.94 -22.82 -14.18
C GLN A 156 -14.46 -23.61 -12.96
N ALA A 157 -13.62 -23.81 -11.94
CA ALA A 157 -14.01 -24.51 -10.73
C ALA A 157 -15.07 -23.74 -9.94
N GLN A 158 -14.97 -22.40 -9.86
CA GLN A 158 -15.99 -21.56 -9.25
C GLN A 158 -17.31 -21.62 -10.02
N GLY A 159 -17.29 -21.56 -11.35
CA GLY A 159 -18.49 -21.73 -12.17
C GLY A 159 -19.19 -23.08 -11.93
N ALA A 160 -18.42 -24.18 -11.85
CA ALA A 160 -18.97 -25.50 -11.57
C ALA A 160 -19.54 -25.64 -10.15
N VAL A 161 -18.93 -24.98 -9.17
CA VAL A 161 -19.44 -24.92 -7.79
C VAL A 161 -20.72 -24.11 -7.70
N ASP A 162 -20.81 -22.99 -8.41
CA ASP A 162 -22.01 -22.14 -8.46
C ASP A 162 -23.18 -22.85 -9.16
N GLU A 163 -22.91 -23.58 -10.25
CA GLU A 163 -23.90 -24.45 -10.91
C GLU A 163 -24.36 -25.59 -10.00
N ALA A 164 -23.44 -26.27 -9.30
CA ALA A 164 -23.78 -27.33 -8.35
C ALA A 164 -24.60 -26.80 -7.17
N LYS A 165 -24.27 -25.61 -6.64
CA LYS A 165 -25.07 -24.93 -5.60
C LYS A 165 -26.47 -24.59 -6.10
N ALA A 166 -26.60 -24.12 -7.35
CA ALA A 166 -27.88 -23.79 -7.95
C ALA A 166 -28.77 -25.03 -8.18
N VAL A 167 -28.19 -26.15 -8.60
CA VAL A 167 -28.90 -27.43 -8.79
C VAL A 167 -29.33 -28.06 -7.46
N LEU A 168 -28.52 -27.92 -6.40
CA LEU A 168 -28.83 -28.45 -5.07
C LEU A 168 -29.79 -27.57 -4.26
N GLY A 169 -30.26 -26.44 -4.81
CA GLY A 169 -31.20 -25.55 -4.14
C GLY A 169 -30.67 -24.92 -2.84
N MET A 170 -29.35 -24.93 -2.64
CA MET A 170 -28.70 -24.33 -1.48
C MET A 170 -28.55 -22.84 -1.72
N VAL A 171 -29.63 -22.10 -1.45
CA VAL A 171 -29.57 -20.65 -1.22
C VAL A 171 -28.62 -20.43 -0.03
N ASP A 172 -27.64 -19.54 -0.16
CA ASP A 172 -26.78 -19.15 0.96
C ASP A 172 -27.68 -18.72 2.12
N ASP A 173 -27.83 -19.58 3.13
CA ASP A 173 -28.34 -19.23 4.45
C ASP A 173 -27.33 -18.26 5.08
N ASN A 174 -27.42 -17.00 4.66
CA ASN A 174 -26.91 -15.89 5.44
C ASN A 174 -27.75 -15.84 6.70
N VAL A 175 -27.28 -16.54 7.73
CA VAL A 175 -27.82 -16.52 9.08
C VAL A 175 -27.86 -15.08 9.55
N ASP A 176 -29.08 -14.53 9.55
CA ASP A 176 -29.42 -13.25 10.15
C ASP A 176 -29.26 -13.36 11.67
N TYR A 177 -28.07 -13.03 12.19
CA TYR A 177 -27.89 -12.75 13.62
C TYR A 177 -28.39 -11.35 13.94
N SER A 178 -29.71 -11.17 13.87
CA SER A 178 -30.43 -10.03 14.44
C SER A 178 -31.21 -10.49 15.68
N ARG A 179 -30.55 -10.42 16.84
CA ARG A 179 -31.17 -10.15 18.14
C ARG A 179 -30.23 -9.31 19.00
#